data_AF-A0A485LMI7-F1
#
_entry.id   AF-A0A485LMI7-F1
#
_cell.length_a   1.000
_cell.length_b   1.000
_cell.length_c   1.000
_cell.angle_alpha   90.00
_cell.angle_beta   90.00
_cell.angle_gamma   90.00
#
_symmetry.space_group_name_H-M   'P 1'
#
loop_
_entity.id
_entity.type
_entity.pdbx_description
1 polymer ?
#
loop_
_entity_poly.entity_id
_entity_poly.type
_entity_poly.pdbx_seq_one_letter_code
_entity_poly.pdbx_strand_id
1 'polypeptide(L)'
;MLRRVFQVGAKSPFAAARSISSTSTLFSTDAPSTDFSRPVKPKLTGTIDQFFPTAGIVDGKQVKRGPPVVGGDWKAWMLRNKSTEDLHKLWYVLLKERNALLTEQAECHGKNMVFPNPFRKSKVRKSMARIKLVLHERSLIYQHNKAAKEDDAEPADE
;
A
#
# COMPACT_ATOMS: atom_id res chain seq x y z
N MET A 1 49.79 -22.19 7.25
CA MET A 1 49.29 -23.24 6.33
C MET A 1 48.03 -23.82 6.99
N LEU A 2 46.81 -23.81 6.47
CA LEU A 2 46.27 -23.70 5.11
C LEU A 2 44.97 -22.85 5.13
N ARG A 3 44.84 -21.91 4.19
CA ARG A 3 43.56 -21.25 3.88
C ARG A 3 42.69 -22.23 3.09
N ARG A 4 41.52 -22.60 3.62
CA ARG A 4 40.52 -23.36 2.87
C ARG A 4 39.63 -22.37 2.11
N VAL A 5 39.89 -22.28 0.81
CA VAL A 5 39.07 -21.57 -0.17
C VAL A 5 37.82 -22.42 -0.42
N PHE A 6 36.66 -21.96 0.01
CA PHE A 6 35.38 -22.48 -0.46
C PHE A 6 34.76 -21.45 -1.41
N GLN A 7 34.94 -21.71 -2.70
CA GLN A 7 34.29 -21.01 -3.79
C GLN A 7 32.92 -21.65 -3.99
N VAL A 8 31.85 -20.99 -3.51
CA VAL A 8 30.48 -21.37 -3.84
C VAL A 8 30.00 -20.45 -4.95
N GLY A 9 29.83 -21.04 -6.13
CA GLY A 9 29.41 -20.36 -7.34
C GLY A 9 28.06 -19.69 -7.18
N ALA A 10 28.02 -18.39 -7.48
CA ALA A 10 26.80 -17.65 -7.69
C ALA A 10 26.04 -18.22 -8.89
N LYS A 11 24.86 -18.77 -8.66
CA LYS A 11 23.84 -18.98 -9.70
C LYS A 11 22.55 -18.39 -9.15
N SER A 12 22.26 -17.16 -9.55
CA SER A 12 20.97 -16.49 -9.36
C SER A 12 19.98 -17.09 -10.36
N PRO A 13 18.94 -17.83 -9.94
CA PRO A 13 17.81 -18.11 -10.79
C PRO A 13 16.81 -16.96 -10.66
N PHE A 14 16.17 -16.58 -11.77
CA PHE A 14 15.17 -15.51 -11.89
C PHE A 14 15.70 -14.10 -12.21
N ALA A 15 16.55 -14.02 -13.24
CA ALA A 15 16.42 -12.96 -14.23
C ALA A 15 15.32 -13.36 -15.23
N ALA A 16 14.10 -12.86 -15.04
CA ALA A 16 13.04 -12.91 -16.03
C ALA A 16 12.45 -11.51 -16.19
N ALA A 17 13.16 -10.68 -16.96
CA ALA A 17 12.61 -9.47 -17.52
C ALA A 17 11.47 -9.87 -18.47
N ARG A 18 10.22 -9.72 -18.03
CA ARG A 18 9.07 -9.78 -18.93
C ARG A 18 9.07 -8.48 -19.73
N SER A 19 9.78 -8.51 -20.86
CA SER A 19 9.54 -7.61 -21.98
C SER A 19 8.07 -7.74 -22.36
N ILE A 20 7.26 -6.73 -22.04
CA ILE A 20 5.95 -6.58 -22.68
C ILE A 20 6.19 -5.93 -24.04
N SER A 21 6.63 -6.72 -25.00
CA SER A 21 6.68 -6.28 -26.39
C SER A 21 5.27 -6.30 -27.00
N SER A 22 4.89 -5.13 -27.49
CA SER A 22 4.23 -4.88 -28.77
C SER A 22 2.82 -5.41 -28.97
N THR A 23 1.84 -4.51 -28.84
CA THR A 23 0.69 -4.51 -29.76
C THR A 23 1.01 -3.53 -30.89
N SER A 24 1.36 -4.07 -32.06
CA SER A 24 1.48 -3.31 -33.30
C SER A 24 0.10 -2.79 -33.71
N THR A 25 -0.02 -1.46 -33.78
CA THR A 25 -1.14 -0.75 -34.37
C THR A 25 -1.29 -1.15 -35.85
N LEU A 26 -2.42 -1.76 -36.20
CA LEU A 26 -2.84 -1.90 -37.59
C LEU A 26 -3.33 -0.52 -38.06
N PHE A 27 -2.69 0.04 -39.08
CA PHE A 27 -3.20 1.20 -39.81
C PHE A 27 -4.49 0.78 -40.54
N SER A 28 -5.63 1.30 -40.09
CA SER A 28 -6.83 1.39 -40.90
C SER A 28 -6.83 2.76 -41.57
N THR A 29 -6.78 2.80 -42.90
CA THR A 29 -6.92 4.02 -43.68
C THR A 29 -8.40 4.38 -43.73
N ASP A 30 -8.82 5.35 -42.94
CA ASP A 30 -10.11 6.01 -43.12
C ASP A 30 -9.93 7.53 -43.17
N ALA A 31 -10.78 8.16 -43.97
CA ALA A 31 -10.70 9.50 -44.54
C ALA A 31 -10.49 10.67 -43.54
N PRO A 32 -9.98 11.84 -44.00
CA PRO A 32 -9.69 12.96 -43.13
C PRO A 32 -10.97 13.77 -42.85
N SER A 33 -11.71 13.43 -41.79
CA SER A 33 -12.63 14.39 -41.18
C SER A 33 -11.82 15.35 -40.31
N THR A 34 -11.64 16.58 -40.81
CA THR A 34 -11.10 17.70 -40.06
C THR A 34 -12.04 18.07 -38.92
N ASP A 35 -11.84 17.44 -37.77
CA ASP A 35 -12.29 17.98 -36.49
C ASP A 35 -11.10 18.01 -35.53
N PHE A 36 -10.43 19.17 -35.47
CA PHE A 36 -9.39 19.44 -34.48
C PHE A 36 -10.04 19.70 -33.12
N SER A 37 -10.76 18.72 -32.60
CA SER A 37 -11.01 18.64 -31.17
C SER A 37 -9.66 18.52 -30.48
N ARG A 38 -9.25 19.58 -29.79
CA ARG A 38 -8.06 19.66 -28.93
C ARG A 38 -7.95 18.34 -28.14
N PRO A 39 -6.79 17.67 -28.07
CA PRO A 39 -6.67 16.44 -27.31
C PRO A 39 -7.01 16.75 -25.85
N VAL A 40 -8.21 16.35 -25.43
CA VAL A 40 -8.63 16.41 -24.04
C VAL A 40 -7.77 15.37 -23.35
N LYS A 41 -6.72 15.83 -22.66
CA LYS A 41 -5.90 14.95 -21.82
C LYS A 41 -6.88 14.18 -20.92
N PRO A 42 -6.91 12.84 -20.98
CA PRO A 42 -7.82 12.09 -20.12
C PRO A 42 -7.53 12.51 -18.69
N LYS A 43 -8.56 12.94 -17.97
CA LYS A 43 -8.43 13.21 -16.54
C LYS A 43 -7.99 11.88 -15.94
N LEU A 44 -6.73 11.78 -15.49
CA LEU A 44 -6.24 10.63 -14.73
C LEU A 44 -6.92 10.63 -13.36
N THR A 45 -8.23 10.38 -13.35
CA THR A 45 -9.00 10.14 -12.15
C THR A 45 -8.71 8.72 -11.69
N GLY A 46 -7.54 8.53 -11.08
CA GLY A 46 -7.47 7.71 -9.88
C GLY A 46 -6.60 6.46 -9.87
N THR A 47 -6.12 5.88 -10.97
CA THR A 47 -5.56 4.51 -10.81
C THR A 47 -4.07 4.47 -10.47
N ILE A 48 -3.22 5.22 -11.17
CA ILE A 48 -1.76 5.10 -11.01
C ILE A 48 -1.11 6.26 -10.24
N ASP A 49 -1.65 7.46 -10.35
CA ASP A 49 -1.11 8.67 -9.69
C ASP A 49 -1.18 8.58 -8.16
N GLN A 50 -2.06 7.75 -7.60
CA GLN A 50 -2.16 7.54 -6.15
C GLN A 50 -0.90 6.93 -5.53
N PHE A 51 -0.07 6.23 -6.33
CA PHE A 51 1.15 5.60 -5.85
C PHE A 51 2.36 6.54 -5.80
N PHE A 52 2.26 7.72 -6.42
CA PHE A 52 3.37 8.66 -6.54
C PHE A 52 3.03 10.03 -5.93
N PRO A 53 2.84 10.13 -4.60
CA PRO A 53 2.49 11.39 -3.94
C PRO A 53 3.56 12.49 -4.08
N THR A 54 4.81 12.10 -4.34
CA THR A 54 5.97 12.99 -4.52
C THR A 54 6.22 13.34 -5.99
N ALA A 55 5.72 12.56 -6.95
CA ALA A 55 5.79 12.88 -8.38
C ALA A 55 4.70 13.91 -8.72
N GLY A 56 4.89 15.15 -8.28
CA GLY A 56 4.00 16.25 -8.60
C GLY A 56 4.20 16.71 -10.05
N ILE A 57 3.76 15.94 -11.03
CA ILE A 57 3.62 16.42 -12.41
C ILE A 57 2.15 16.82 -12.59
N VAL A 58 1.81 18.02 -12.12
CA VAL A 58 0.50 18.61 -12.43
C VAL A 58 0.69 19.42 -13.71
N ASP A 59 -0.06 19.07 -14.76
CA ASP A 59 -0.02 19.75 -16.07
C ASP A 59 1.36 19.80 -16.76
N GLY A 60 2.21 18.80 -16.51
CA GLY A 60 3.56 18.74 -17.10
C GLY A 60 4.59 19.63 -16.39
N LYS A 61 4.23 20.26 -15.28
CA LYS A 61 5.17 21.05 -14.46
C LYS A 61 5.47 20.33 -13.15
N GLN A 62 6.76 20.25 -12.83
CA GLN A 62 7.27 19.71 -11.57
C GLN A 62 6.88 20.65 -10.43
N VAL A 63 5.87 20.29 -9.66
CA VAL A 63 5.48 21.00 -8.45
C VAL A 63 6.35 20.48 -7.31
N LYS A 64 7.28 21.32 -6.82
CA LYS A 64 8.03 21.05 -5.57
C LYS A 64 7.05 21.08 -4.40
N ARG A 65 6.48 19.93 -4.04
CA ARG A 65 5.73 19.81 -2.78
C ARG A 65 6.74 19.79 -1.64
N GLY A 66 6.51 20.64 -0.63
CA GLY A 66 7.32 20.62 0.59
C GLY A 66 7.24 19.26 1.29
N PRO A 67 8.07 19.01 2.32
CA PRO A 67 8.04 17.77 3.08
C PRO A 67 6.60 17.51 3.57
N PRO A 68 6.02 16.32 3.32
CA PRO A 68 4.66 16.05 3.73
C PRO A 68 4.54 16.17 5.25
N VAL A 69 3.58 16.96 5.73
CA VAL A 69 3.28 17.09 7.15
C VAL A 69 2.70 15.76 7.64
N VAL A 70 3.43 15.05 8.50
CA VAL A 70 3.03 13.72 8.98
C VAL A 70 2.42 13.81 10.38
N GLY A 71 1.14 13.43 10.49
CA GLY A 71 0.44 13.34 11.77
C GLY A 71 0.93 12.24 12.70
N GLY A 72 0.23 12.07 13.83
CA GLY A 72 0.45 10.98 14.79
C GLY A 72 0.01 9.61 14.25
N ASP A 73 0.51 8.54 14.86
CA ASP A 73 0.05 7.18 14.61
C ASP A 73 -1.24 6.84 15.38
N TRP A 74 -2.03 5.90 14.84
CA TRP A 74 -3.29 5.49 15.45
C TRP A 74 -3.05 4.73 16.75
N LYS A 75 -3.54 5.25 17.88
CA LYS A 75 -3.41 4.59 19.20
C LYS A 75 -4.49 3.53 19.39
N ALA A 76 -4.18 2.45 20.11
CA ALA A 76 -5.10 1.32 20.30
C ALA A 76 -6.44 1.75 20.92
N TRP A 77 -6.41 2.63 21.93
CA TRP A 77 -7.63 3.15 22.55
C TRP A 77 -8.53 3.93 21.57
N MET A 78 -7.96 4.65 20.60
CA MET A 78 -8.74 5.35 19.57
C MET A 78 -9.45 4.37 18.63
N LEU A 79 -8.80 3.23 18.34
CA LEU A 79 -9.31 2.19 17.45
C LEU A 79 -10.39 1.34 18.11
N ARG A 80 -10.35 1.17 19.44
CA ARG A 80 -11.38 0.43 20.19
C ARG A 80 -12.76 1.08 20.07
N ASN A 81 -12.82 2.41 19.94
CA ASN A 81 -14.06 3.18 19.80
C ASN A 81 -14.60 3.23 18.35
N LYS A 82 -14.04 2.48 17.41
CA LYS A 82 -14.47 2.46 15.99
C LYS A 82 -15.21 1.20 15.60
N SER A 83 -16.16 1.30 14.67
CA SER A 83 -16.87 0.14 14.12
C SER A 83 -15.90 -0.79 13.36
N THR A 84 -16.28 -2.06 13.17
CA THR A 84 -15.49 -3.02 12.36
C THR A 84 -15.40 -2.59 10.90
N GLU A 85 -16.46 -1.98 10.36
CA GLU A 85 -16.47 -1.44 9.00
C GLU A 85 -15.50 -0.26 8.83
N ASP A 86 -15.46 0.66 9.79
CA ASP A 86 -14.52 1.79 9.76
C ASP A 86 -13.07 1.32 9.90
N LEU A 87 -12.81 0.30 10.72
CA LEU A 87 -11.47 -0.30 10.82
C LEU A 87 -11.05 -0.94 9.49
N HIS A 88 -11.98 -1.55 8.76
CA HIS A 88 -11.73 -2.13 7.44
C HIS A 88 -11.43 -1.04 6.39
N LYS A 89 -12.22 0.04 6.37
CA LYS A 89 -11.94 1.22 5.51
C LYS A 89 -10.58 1.83 5.85
N LEU A 90 -10.29 2.02 7.13
CA LEU A 90 -9.02 2.55 7.61
C LEU A 90 -7.84 1.66 7.21
N TRP A 91 -8.01 0.33 7.27
CA TRP A 91 -6.99 -0.61 6.83
C TRP A 91 -6.57 -0.37 5.37
N TYR A 92 -7.54 -0.16 4.47
CA TYR A 92 -7.25 0.14 3.06
C TYR A 92 -6.61 1.52 2.85
N VAL A 93 -7.02 2.53 3.62
CA VAL A 93 -6.35 3.84 3.58
C VAL A 93 -4.87 3.70 3.96
N LEU A 94 -4.58 2.98 5.06
CA LEU A 94 -3.22 2.71 5.49
C LEU A 94 -2.44 1.84 4.49
N LEU A 95 -3.12 0.92 3.79
CA LEU A 95 -2.51 0.07 2.79
C LEU A 95 -2.08 0.86 1.56
N LYS A 96 -2.92 1.79 1.08
CA LYS A 96 -2.58 2.70 -0.01
C LYS A 96 -1.37 3.56 0.35
N GLU A 97 -1.34 4.13 1.56
CA GLU A 97 -0.18 4.88 2.04
C GLU A 97 1.06 3.97 2.10
N ARG A 98 0.96 2.76 2.66
CA ARG A 98 2.08 1.82 2.70
C ARG A 98 2.65 1.54 1.31
N ASN A 99 1.79 1.34 0.31
CA ASN A 99 2.21 1.08 -1.06
C ASN A 99 2.88 2.32 -1.68
N ALA A 100 2.33 3.52 -1.48
CA ALA A 100 2.94 4.76 -1.94
C ALA A 100 4.34 4.97 -1.33
N LEU A 101 4.51 4.69 -0.03
CA LEU A 101 5.81 4.79 0.65
C LEU A 101 6.84 3.78 0.12
N LEU A 102 6.41 2.59 -0.29
CA LEU A 102 7.31 1.60 -0.88
C LEU A 102 7.78 2.04 -2.27
N THR A 103 6.88 2.58 -3.08
CA THR A 103 7.22 3.16 -4.38
C THR A 103 8.21 4.32 -4.23
N GLU A 104 7.93 5.26 -3.33
CA GLU A 104 8.84 6.38 -3.07
C GLU A 104 10.20 5.91 -2.53
N GLN A 105 10.23 4.88 -1.68
CA GLN A 105 11.50 4.31 -1.21
C GLN A 105 12.31 3.70 -2.35
N ALA A 106 11.68 2.98 -3.27
CA ALA A 106 12.33 2.40 -4.44
C ALA A 106 12.86 3.50 -5.38
N GLU A 107 12.09 4.56 -5.57
CA GLU A 107 12.49 5.73 -6.36
C GLU A 107 13.70 6.44 -5.74
N CYS A 108 13.69 6.70 -4.43
CA CYS A 108 14.82 7.29 -3.71
C CYS A 108 16.07 6.41 -3.84
N HIS A 109 15.92 5.10 -3.71
CA HIS A 109 17.04 4.17 -3.89
C HIS A 109 17.61 4.22 -5.31
N GLY A 110 16.76 4.22 -6.34
CA GLY A 110 17.20 4.33 -7.74
C GLY A 110 17.86 5.66 -8.07
N LYS A 111 17.44 6.75 -7.42
CA LYS A 111 18.02 8.09 -7.57
C LYS A 111 19.17 8.37 -6.59
N ASN A 112 19.55 7.40 -5.77
CA ASN A 112 20.54 7.53 -4.70
C ASN A 112 20.27 8.72 -3.74
N MET A 113 18.98 8.97 -3.47
CA MET A 113 18.47 10.02 -2.59
C MET A 113 18.04 9.44 -1.24
N VAL A 114 18.09 10.25 -0.18
CA VAL A 114 17.58 9.87 1.15
C VAL A 114 16.06 9.92 1.17
N PHE A 115 15.44 8.89 1.74
CA PHE A 115 13.98 8.81 1.85
C PHE A 115 13.39 9.95 2.69
N PRO A 116 12.44 10.73 2.14
CA PRO A 116 11.76 11.77 2.89
C PRO A 116 10.94 11.18 4.05
N ASN A 117 11.39 11.46 5.29
CA ASN A 117 10.76 11.06 6.55
C ASN A 117 10.60 9.52 6.75
N PRO A 118 11.67 8.83 7.20
CA PRO A 118 11.65 7.37 7.43
C PRO A 118 10.66 6.94 8.52
N PHE A 119 10.29 7.83 9.45
CA PHE A 119 9.37 7.50 10.53
C PHE A 119 7.94 7.27 10.05
N ARG A 120 7.54 7.85 8.90
CA ARG A 120 6.20 7.68 8.31
C ARG A 120 5.87 6.20 8.05
N LYS A 121 6.82 5.45 7.49
CA LYS A 121 6.69 3.99 7.27
C LYS A 121 6.47 3.23 8.59
N SER A 122 7.19 3.62 9.65
CA SER A 122 7.05 3.02 10.98
C SER A 122 5.68 3.32 11.60
N LYS A 123 5.16 4.56 11.47
CA LYS A 123 3.84 4.97 11.96
C LYS A 123 2.70 4.19 11.29
N VAL A 124 2.75 4.00 9.97
CA VAL A 124 1.76 3.19 9.23
C VAL A 124 1.80 1.73 9.69
N ARG A 125 2.99 1.15 9.81
CA ARG A 125 3.17 -0.23 10.30
C ARG A 125 2.62 -0.41 11.71
N LYS A 126 2.91 0.50 12.64
CA LYS A 126 2.40 0.48 14.01
C LYS A 126 0.87 0.59 14.06
N SER A 127 0.30 1.48 13.24
CA SER A 127 -1.16 1.65 13.15
C SER A 127 -1.84 0.37 12.64
N MET A 128 -1.30 -0.26 11.59
CA MET A 128 -1.79 -1.55 11.09
C MET A 128 -1.70 -2.66 12.16
N ALA A 129 -0.57 -2.76 12.86
CA ALA A 129 -0.41 -3.78 13.91
C ALA A 129 -1.46 -3.61 15.03
N ARG A 130 -1.76 -2.37 15.44
CA ARG A 130 -2.79 -2.11 16.45
C ARG A 130 -4.21 -2.40 15.97
N ILE A 131 -4.52 -2.21 14.69
CA ILE A 131 -5.81 -2.64 14.13
C ILE A 131 -5.96 -4.16 14.29
N LYS A 132 -4.93 -4.94 13.93
CA LYS A 132 -4.96 -6.40 14.12
C LYS A 132 -5.13 -6.80 15.59
N LEU A 133 -4.42 -6.11 16.48
CA LEU A 133 -4.53 -6.32 17.93
C LEU A 133 -5.97 -6.09 18.41
N VAL A 134 -6.60 -4.96 18.06
CA VAL A 134 -7.98 -4.65 18.47
C VAL A 134 -8.98 -5.66 17.91
N LEU A 135 -8.81 -6.11 16.66
CA LEU A 135 -9.67 -7.15 16.08
C LEU A 135 -9.52 -8.50 16.81
N HIS A 136 -8.29 -8.84 17.20
CA HIS A 136 -8.02 -10.04 17.98
C HIS A 136 -8.63 -9.96 19.39
N GLU A 137 -8.44 -8.84 20.10
CA GLU A 137 -9.06 -8.57 21.40
C GLU A 137 -10.59 -8.76 21.34
N ARG A 138 -11.24 -8.21 20.31
CA ARG A 138 -12.69 -8.35 20.11
C ARG A 138 -13.12 -9.79 19.88
N SER A 139 -12.34 -10.55 19.10
CA SER A 139 -12.61 -11.97 18.86
C SER A 139 -12.55 -12.79 20.15
N LEU A 140 -11.56 -12.52 21.01
CA LEU A 140 -11.42 -13.20 22.29
C LEU A 140 -12.61 -12.88 23.22
N ILE A 141 -13.00 -11.61 23.31
CA ILE A 141 -14.15 -11.18 24.11
C ILE A 141 -15.44 -11.83 23.61
N TYR A 142 -15.65 -11.90 22.30
CA TYR A 142 -16.81 -12.55 21.71
C TYR A 142 -16.87 -14.04 22.06
N GLN A 143 -15.74 -14.76 21.94
CA GLN A 143 -15.66 -16.18 22.29
C GLN A 143 -15.94 -16.42 23.78
N HIS A 144 -15.34 -15.61 24.65
CA HIS A 144 -15.58 -15.68 26.09
C HIS A 144 -17.06 -15.45 26.44
N ASN A 145 -17.67 -14.41 25.88
CA ASN A 145 -19.09 -14.12 26.10
C ASN A 145 -20.03 -15.17 25.50
N LYS A 146 -19.59 -15.86 24.45
CA LYS A 146 -20.35 -16.95 23.84
C LYS A 146 -20.30 -18.19 24.75
N ALA A 147 -19.13 -18.57 25.24
CA ALA A 147 -18.96 -19.70 26.15
C ALA A 147 -19.77 -19.53 27.45
N ALA A 148 -19.70 -18.35 28.09
CA ALA A 148 -20.46 -18.08 29.30
C ALA A 148 -21.99 -18.22 29.11
N LYS A 149 -22.51 -17.89 27.92
CA LYS A 149 -23.94 -18.08 27.59
C LYS A 149 -24.31 -19.54 27.36
N GLU A 150 -23.38 -20.35 26.89
CA GLU A 150 -23.59 -21.80 26.70
C GLU A 150 -23.63 -22.49 28.06
N ASP A 151 -22.73 -22.11 28.99
CA ASP A 151 -22.72 -22.62 30.37
C ASP A 151 -24.02 -22.27 31.14
N ASP A 152 -24.56 -21.06 30.98
CA ASP A 152 -25.83 -20.64 31.60
C ASP A 152 -27.06 -21.34 31.00
N ALA A 153 -26.94 -21.91 29.80
CA ALA A 153 -28.05 -22.48 29.02
C ALA A 153 -28.13 -24.01 29.09
N GLU A 154 -27.18 -24.69 29.75
CA GLU A 154 -27.27 -26.10 30.10
C GLU A 154 -27.96 -26.18 31.48
N PRO A 155 -29.30 -26.29 31.56
CA PRO A 155 -29.95 -26.49 32.84
C PRO A 155 -29.41 -27.79 33.45
N ALA A 156 -29.09 -27.75 34.74
CA ALA A 156 -28.69 -28.91 35.51
C ALA A 156 -29.75 -30.01 35.31
N ASP A 157 -29.43 -30.99 34.47
CA ASP A 157 -30.21 -32.20 34.32
C ASP A 157 -30.35 -32.86 35.71
N GLU A 158 -31.60 -33.12 36.09
CA GLU A 158 -32.07 -33.73 37.34
C GLU A 158 -31.43 -35.10 37.64
#